data_AF-A0A3E2NX90-F1
#
_entry.id   AF-A0A3E2NX90-F1
#
_cell.length_a   1.000
_cell.length_b   1.000
_cell.length_c   1.000
_cell.angle_alpha   90.00
_cell.angle_beta   90.00
_cell.angle_gamma   90.00
#
_symmetry.space_group_name_H-M   'P 1'
#
loop_
_entity.id
_entity.type
_entity.pdbx_description
1 polymer ?
#
loop_
_entity_poly.entity_id
_entity_poly.type
_entity_poly.pdbx_seq_one_letter_code
_entity_poly.pdbx_strand_id
1 'polypeptide(L)' 'MKIKELKLEFHALIDQINDPLLIEQFYNAMSRAQQSEGGLWASLTSEQQQGILEAYDESNDDQNLIPLDQIKAKYANWS' A
#
# COMPACT_ATOMS: atom_id res chain seq x y z
N MET A 1 2.10 -29.91 5.21
CA MET A 1 0.97 -29.97 4.25
C MET A 1 1.49 -29.83 2.83
N LYS A 2 0.92 -30.59 1.91
CA LYS A 2 1.13 -30.39 0.47
C LYS A 2 0.28 -29.21 0.01
N ILE A 3 0.73 -28.50 -1.03
CA ILE A 3 0.04 -27.29 -1.52
C ILE A 3 -1.43 -27.55 -1.92
N LYS A 4 -1.74 -28.77 -2.39
CA LYS A 4 -3.10 -29.19 -2.72
C LYS A 4 -3.99 -29.28 -1.48
N GLU A 5 -3.47 -29.81 -0.38
CA GLU A 5 -4.20 -29.93 0.90
C GLU A 5 -4.46 -28.53 1.46
N LEU A 6 -3.46 -27.65 1.41
CA LEU A 6 -3.61 -26.26 1.86
C LEU A 6 -4.67 -25.48 1.09
N LYS A 7 -4.71 -25.63 -0.24
CA LYS A 7 -5.74 -24.98 -1.06
C LYS A 7 -7.15 -25.47 -0.72
N LEU A 8 -7.30 -26.78 -0.51
CA LEU A 8 -8.60 -27.37 -0.17
C LEU A 8 -9.10 -26.86 1.19
N GLU A 9 -8.24 -26.83 2.20
CA GLU A 9 -8.59 -26.28 3.51
C GLU A 9 -8.93 -24.79 3.44
N PHE A 10 -8.22 -24.02 2.60
CA PHE A 10 -8.49 -22.59 2.43
C PHE A 10 -9.84 -22.33 1.74
N HIS A 11 -10.19 -23.10 0.71
CA HIS A 11 -11.51 -23.02 0.09
C HIS A 11 -12.62 -23.39 1.07
N ALA A 12 -12.44 -24.47 1.85
CA ALA A 12 -13.41 -24.87 2.86
C ALA A 12 -13.61 -23.79 3.94
N LEU A 13 -12.55 -23.08 4.33
CA LEU A 13 -12.64 -21.97 5.27
C LEU A 13 -13.46 -20.81 4.70
N ILE A 14 -13.21 -20.41 3.45
CA ILE A 14 -13.95 -19.33 2.78
C ILE A 14 -15.43 -19.70 2.65
N ASP A 15 -15.73 -20.94 2.25
CA ASP A 15 -17.10 -21.43 2.04
C ASP A 15 -17.94 -21.45 3.34
N GLN A 16 -17.30 -21.46 4.51
CA GLN A 16 -17.97 -21.41 5.83
C GLN A 16 -18.31 -19.99 6.29
N ILE A 17 -17.76 -18.96 5.65
CA ILE A 17 -17.99 -17.56 6.04
C ILE A 17 -19.29 -17.08 5.39
N ASN A 18 -20.28 -16.75 6.22
CA ASN A 18 -21.55 -16.16 5.77
C ASN A 18 -21.63 -14.63 6.02
N ASP A 19 -20.62 -14.06 6.68
CA ASP A 19 -20.51 -12.63 6.94
C ASP A 19 -19.71 -11.95 5.81
N PRO A 20 -20.33 -11.12 4.96
CA PRO A 20 -19.65 -10.43 3.87
C PRO A 20 -18.47 -9.57 4.34
N LEU A 21 -18.56 -8.96 5.53
CA LEU A 21 -17.50 -8.12 6.06
C LEU A 21 -16.24 -8.96 6.39
N LEU A 22 -16.44 -10.18 6.90
CA LEU A 22 -15.34 -11.08 7.21
C LEU A 22 -14.67 -11.61 5.94
N ILE A 23 -15.44 -11.89 4.87
CA ILE A 23 -14.89 -12.25 3.55
C ILE A 23 -14.04 -11.11 2.98
N GLU A 24 -14.54 -9.87 3.06
CA GLU A 24 -13.83 -8.69 2.58
C GLU A 24 -12.50 -8.48 3.33
N GLN A 25 -12.49 -8.66 4.66
CA GLN A 25 -11.27 -8.59 5.46
C GLN A 25 -10.24 -9.66 5.06
N PHE A 26 -10.69 -10.89 4.82
CA PHE A 26 -9.85 -11.98 4.33
C PHE A 26 -9.25 -11.66 2.96
N TYR A 27 -10.07 -11.19 2.02
CA TYR A 27 -9.63 -10.78 0.69
C TYR A 27 -8.57 -9.67 0.75
N ASN A 28 -8.81 -8.65 1.57
CA ASN A 28 -7.87 -7.53 1.72
C ASN A 28 -6.55 -7.94 2.36
N ALA A 29 -6.58 -8.86 3.34
CA ALA A 29 -5.36 -9.40 3.93
C ALA A 29 -4.54 -10.20 2.90
N MET A 30 -5.21 -11.07 2.14
CA MET A 30 -4.55 -11.90 1.12
C MET A 30 -4.01 -11.04 -0.05
N SER A 31 -4.77 -10.04 -0.48
CA SER A 31 -4.36 -9.12 -1.54
C SER A 31 -3.12 -8.31 -1.13
N ARG A 32 -3.06 -7.86 0.12
CA ARG A 32 -1.86 -7.19 0.67
C ARG A 32 -0.68 -8.13 0.77
N ALA A 33 -0.88 -9.38 1.16
CA ALA A 33 0.19 -10.38 1.20
C ALA A 33 0.70 -10.78 -0.21
N GLN A 34 -0.12 -10.64 -1.24
CA GLN A 34 0.29 -10.83 -2.64
C GLN A 34 0.98 -9.60 -3.24
N GLN A 35 0.69 -8.41 -2.73
CA GLN A 35 1.45 -7.22 -3.09
C GLN A 35 2.84 -7.34 -2.47
N SER A 36 3.83 -7.63 -3.31
CA SER A 36 5.23 -7.58 -2.90
C SER A 36 5.54 -6.22 -2.30
N GLU A 37 6.21 -6.18 -1.14
CA GLU A 37 6.81 -4.95 -0.64
C GLU A 37 7.61 -4.28 -1.76
N GLY A 38 7.42 -2.97 -1.96
CA GLY A 38 8.02 -2.23 -3.08
C GLY A 38 7.30 -2.37 -4.43
N GLY A 39 6.11 -3.00 -4.50
CA GLY A 39 5.34 -3.07 -5.75
C GLY A 39 4.98 -1.70 -6.34
N LEU A 40 4.68 -0.72 -5.48
CA LEU A 40 4.47 0.67 -5.93
C LEU A 40 5.76 1.26 -6.50
N TRP A 41 6.89 1.12 -5.80
CA TRP A 41 8.19 1.57 -6.27
C TRP A 41 8.55 0.94 -7.62
N ALA A 42 8.35 -0.37 -7.76
CA ALA A 42 8.59 -1.11 -9.00
C ALA A 42 7.63 -0.74 -10.15
N SER A 43 6.47 -0.14 -9.84
CA SER A 43 5.51 0.32 -10.84
C SER A 43 5.82 1.70 -11.43
N LEU A 44 6.72 2.46 -10.79
CA LEU A 44 7.12 3.79 -11.24
C LEU A 44 8.07 3.70 -12.46
N THR A 45 8.00 4.69 -13.33
CA THR A 45 9.02 4.86 -14.39
C THR A 45 10.36 5.25 -13.77
N SER A 46 11.46 5.07 -14.51
CA SER A 46 12.80 5.49 -14.06
C SER A 46 12.85 6.97 -13.69
N GLU A 47 12.13 7.82 -14.44
CA GLU A 47 12.04 9.26 -14.16
C GLU A 47 11.30 9.54 -12.85
N GLN A 48 10.19 8.84 -12.58
CA GLN A 48 9.44 8.99 -11.34
C GLN A 48 10.22 8.48 -10.12
N GLN A 49 10.94 7.36 -10.27
CA GLN A 49 11.84 6.86 -9.22
C GLN A 49 12.94 7.87 -8.92
N GLN A 50 13.57 8.40 -9.97
CA GLN A 50 14.62 9.41 -9.84
C GLN A 50 14.11 10.67 -9.14
N GLY A 51 12.93 11.17 -9.50
CA GLY A 51 12.33 12.33 -8.84
C GLY A 51 12.01 12.11 -7.36
N ILE A 52 11.67 10.88 -6.94
CA ILE A 52 11.50 10.57 -5.51
C ILE A 52 12.84 10.57 -4.78
N LEU A 53 13.90 10.01 -5.38
CA LEU A 53 15.24 10.01 -4.79
C LEU A 53 15.78 11.44 -4.65
N GLU A 54 15.60 12.26 -5.68
CA GLU A 54 15.98 13.67 -5.66
C GLU A 54 15.24 14.44 -4.58
N ALA A 55 13.91 14.30 -4.49
CA ALA A 55 13.12 14.93 -3.44
C ALA A 55 13.55 14.49 -2.02
N TYR A 56 13.96 13.22 -1.87
CA TYR A 56 14.50 12.72 -0.61
C TYR A 56 15.84 13.36 -0.27
N ASP A 57 16.77 13.44 -1.23
CA ASP A 57 18.07 14.07 -1.03
C ASP A 57 17.94 15.57 -0.73
N GLU A 58 17.07 16.27 -1.47
CA GLU A 58 16.76 17.69 -1.29
C GLU A 58 16.12 17.98 0.08
N SER A 59 15.38 17.03 0.65
CA SER A 59 14.75 17.19 1.96
C SER A 59 15.74 17.26 3.12
N ASN A 60 17.01 16.90 2.90
CA ASN A 60 18.07 17.10 3.90
C ASN A 60 18.50 18.57 4.03
N ASP A 61 18.10 19.44 3.11
CA ASP A 61 18.29 20.88 3.23
C ASP A 61 17.02 21.52 3.80
N ASP A 62 17.13 22.04 5.02
CA ASP A 62 16.05 22.72 5.73
C ASP A 62 15.45 23.90 4.92
N GLN A 63 16.21 24.52 4.01
CA GLN A 63 15.72 25.59 3.14
C GLN A 63 14.71 25.12 2.09
N ASN A 64 14.72 23.83 1.75
CA ASN A 64 13.78 23.22 0.80
C ASN A 64 12.51 22.72 1.50
N LEU A 65 12.44 22.78 2.83
CA LEU A 65 11.29 22.33 3.61
C LEU A 65 10.23 23.42 3.74
N ILE A 66 8.97 23.00 3.69
CA ILE A 66 7.81 23.87 3.95
C ILE A 66 7.24 23.51 5.32
N PRO A 67 6.96 24.50 6.20
CA PRO A 67 6.31 24.23 7.47
C PRO A 67 4.97 23.52 7.31
N LEU A 68 4.72 22.51 8.15
CA LEU A 68 3.53 21.67 8.08
C LEU A 68 2.22 22.47 8.09
N ASP A 69 2.15 23.54 8.88
CA ASP A 69 0.96 24.37 9.00
C ASP A 69 0.63 25.09 7.68
N GLN A 70 1.64 25.42 6.87
CA GLN A 70 1.42 26.03 5.56
C GLN A 70 0.85 25.02 4.57
N ILE A 71 1.32 23.77 4.59
CA ILE A 71 0.76 22.69 3.75
C ILE A 71 -0.69 22.39 4.14
N LYS A 72 -0.98 22.29 5.44
CA LYS A 72 -2.36 22.08 5.93
C LYS A 72 -3.30 23.21 5.51
N ALA A 73 -2.85 24.46 5.62
CA ALA A 73 -3.63 25.61 5.19
C ALA A 73 -3.89 25.61 3.68
N LYS A 74 -2.88 25.28 2.87
CA LYS A 74 -2.99 25.22 1.40
C LYS A 74 -4.05 24.23 0.93
N TYR A 75 -4.16 23.09 1.60
CA TYR A 75 -5.09 22.01 1.22
C TYR A 75 -6.34 21.92 2.11
N ALA A 76 -6.61 22.95 2.93
CA ALA A 76 -7.74 22.94 3.86
C ALA A 76 -9.12 22.76 3.19
N ASN A 77 -9.24 23.09 1.89
CA ASN A 77 -10.47 22.99 1.12
C ASN A 77 -10.51 21.79 0.16
N TRP A 78 -9.53 20.87 0.25
CA TRP A 78 -9.59 19.59 -0.45
C TRP A 78 -10.35 18.58 0.42
N SER A 79 -11.64 18.48 0.13
CA SER A 79 -12.58 17.51 0.70
C SER A 79 -13.49 16.99 -0.41
#